data_AF-A0AAQ3VJU8-F1
#
_entry.id   AF-A0AAQ3VJU8-F1
#
_cell.length_a   1.000
_cell.length_b   1.000
_cell.length_c   1.000
_cell.angle_alpha   90.00
_cell.angle_beta   90.00
_cell.angle_gamma   90.00
#
_symmetry.space_group_name_H-M   'P 1'
#
loop_
_entity.id
_entity.type
_entity.pdbx_description
1 polymer ?
#
loop_
_entity_poly.entity_id
_entity_poly.type
_entity_poly.pdbx_seq_one_letter_code
_entity_poly.pdbx_strand_id
1 'polypeptide(L)'
;MRDGRDVAASHLKTVPDWGYRTVAEAACGWFDVVSRPHQIVPPGRYLEVRYEDLVGSPRPTLTRILDHLGLPWDEAVLRHAEYEHALFEQPHGHPAAEAAGKPLHQGRVGRYTKDLTRAQIAKFEQIAGSELVRLGYLPLASPSGDA
;
A
#
# COMPACT_ATOMS: atom_id res chain seq x y z
N MET A 1 4.26 -1.74 0.88
CA MET A 1 3.22 -2.63 0.32
C MET A 1 1.87 -2.25 0.88
N ARG A 2 0.84 -2.21 0.03
CA ARG A 2 -0.57 -2.01 0.41
C ARG A 2 -1.40 -2.94 -0.47
N ASP A 3 -2.56 -3.39 0.00
CA ASP A 3 -3.48 -4.19 -0.82
C ASP A 3 -3.73 -3.50 -2.17
N GLY A 4 -3.39 -4.17 -3.25
CA GLY A 4 -3.50 -3.62 -4.60
C GLY A 4 -4.94 -3.23 -4.98
N ARG A 5 -5.94 -3.90 -4.41
CA ARG A 5 -7.35 -3.57 -4.62
C ARG A 5 -7.70 -2.23 -3.97
N ASP A 6 -7.14 -1.94 -2.79
CA ASP A 6 -7.29 -0.63 -2.14
C ASP A 6 -6.57 0.49 -2.89
N VAL A 7 -5.43 0.18 -3.53
CA VAL A 7 -4.73 1.12 -4.42
C VAL A 7 -5.58 1.42 -5.66
N ALA A 8 -6.12 0.39 -6.31
CA ALA A 8 -7.02 0.56 -7.46
C ALA A 8 -8.25 1.38 -7.08
N ALA A 9 -8.93 1.06 -5.98
CA ALA A 9 -10.06 1.84 -5.46
C ALA A 9 -9.70 3.31 -5.25
N SER A 10 -8.51 3.58 -4.69
CA SER A 10 -8.02 4.93 -4.48
C SER A 10 -7.82 5.69 -5.79
N HIS A 11 -7.14 5.07 -6.77
CA HIS A 11 -6.88 5.70 -8.07
C HIS A 11 -8.16 6.01 -8.84
N LEU A 12 -9.09 5.05 -8.88
CA LEU A 12 -10.32 5.19 -9.66
C LEU A 12 -11.34 6.16 -9.03
N LYS A 13 -11.38 6.30 -7.70
CA LYS A 13 -12.41 7.10 -7.00
C LYS A 13 -11.92 8.41 -6.40
N THR A 14 -10.63 8.51 -6.09
CA THR A 14 -10.11 9.65 -5.32
C THR A 14 -9.27 10.59 -6.18
N VAL A 15 -8.61 10.07 -7.22
CA VAL A 15 -7.63 10.82 -8.01
C VAL A 15 -7.73 10.51 -9.52
N PRO A 16 -8.92 10.66 -10.12
CA PRO A 16 -9.16 10.19 -11.50
C PRO A 16 -8.31 10.91 -12.55
N ASP A 17 -7.84 12.13 -12.28
CA ASP A 17 -7.11 12.96 -13.25
C ASP A 17 -5.68 12.47 -13.52
N TRP A 18 -5.08 11.75 -12.58
CA TRP A 18 -3.72 11.19 -12.70
C TRP A 18 -3.62 9.71 -12.29
N GLY A 19 -4.72 9.14 -11.79
CA GLY A 19 -4.82 7.73 -11.45
C GLY A 19 -4.99 6.82 -12.67
N TYR A 20 -5.03 5.52 -12.43
CA TYR A 20 -5.37 4.55 -13.46
C TYR A 20 -6.84 4.71 -13.88
N ARG A 21 -7.13 4.57 -15.18
CA ARG A 21 -8.48 4.77 -15.72
C ARG A 21 -9.32 3.52 -15.57
N THR A 22 -8.68 2.35 -15.54
CA THR A 22 -9.37 1.06 -15.37
C THR A 22 -8.74 0.22 -14.27
N VAL A 23 -9.52 -0.73 -13.74
CA VAL A 23 -9.02 -1.69 -12.75
C VAL A 23 -7.95 -2.61 -13.33
N ALA A 24 -8.03 -2.91 -14.64
CA ALA A 24 -7.02 -3.73 -15.31
C ALA A 24 -5.68 -2.99 -15.38
N GLU A 25 -5.68 -1.71 -15.75
CA GLU A 25 -4.47 -0.87 -15.72
C GLU A 25 -3.90 -0.76 -14.30
N ALA A 26 -4.77 -0.54 -13.30
CA ALA A 26 -4.34 -0.48 -11.91
C ALA A 26 -3.72 -1.80 -11.42
N ALA A 27 -4.27 -2.94 -11.83
CA ALA A 27 -3.75 -4.25 -11.48
C ALA A 27 -2.38 -4.51 -12.10
N CYS A 28 -2.22 -4.23 -13.41
CA CYS A 28 -0.93 -4.37 -14.08
C CYS A 28 0.12 -3.45 -13.46
N GLY A 29 -0.21 -2.16 -13.28
CA GLY A 29 0.74 -1.19 -12.73
C GLY A 29 1.12 -1.50 -11.27
N TRP A 30 0.16 -1.94 -10.45
CA TRP A 30 0.46 -2.41 -9.10
C TRP A 30 1.37 -3.66 -9.12
N PHE A 31 1.05 -4.64 -9.97
CA PHE A 31 1.86 -5.86 -10.14
C PHE A 31 3.31 -5.53 -10.54
N ASP A 32 3.50 -4.65 -11.51
CA ASP A 32 4.83 -4.27 -12.01
C ASP A 32 5.69 -3.62 -10.92
N VAL A 33 5.08 -2.80 -10.06
CA VAL A 33 5.78 -2.12 -8.96
C VAL A 33 6.16 -3.09 -7.84
N VAL A 34 5.28 -4.04 -7.48
CA VAL A 34 5.48 -4.89 -6.29
C VAL A 34 6.24 -6.18 -6.55
N SER A 35 6.24 -6.67 -7.80
CA SER A 35 6.83 -7.97 -8.16
C SER A 35 8.36 -7.95 -8.26
N ARG A 36 8.97 -6.81 -8.61
CA ARG A 36 10.40 -6.76 -8.94
C ARG A 36 11.35 -6.50 -7.78
N PRO A 37 11.09 -5.54 -6.86
CA PRO A 37 12.12 -5.08 -5.92
C PRO A 37 12.73 -6.18 -5.05
N HIS A 38 11.90 -7.11 -4.57
CA HIS A 38 12.35 -8.23 -3.73
C HIS A 38 13.25 -9.26 -4.47
N GLN A 39 13.26 -9.24 -5.81
CA GLN A 39 14.04 -10.18 -6.63
C GLN A 39 15.41 -9.62 -7.01
N ILE A 40 15.55 -8.30 -7.06
CA ILE A 40 16.73 -7.63 -7.64
C ILE A 40 17.57 -6.89 -6.62
N VAL A 41 17.01 -6.54 -5.45
CA VAL A 41 17.73 -5.76 -4.45
C VAL A 41 18.53 -6.69 -3.52
N PRO A 42 19.81 -6.39 -3.24
CA PRO A 42 20.61 -7.20 -2.33
C PRO A 42 20.00 -7.36 -0.94
N PRO A 43 20.27 -8.48 -0.24
CA PRO A 43 19.86 -8.66 1.15
C PRO A 43 20.25 -7.48 2.04
N GLY A 44 19.35 -7.08 2.94
CA GLY A 44 19.58 -5.96 3.86
C GLY A 44 19.46 -4.56 3.24
N ARG A 45 19.20 -4.43 1.93
CA ARG A 45 19.00 -3.13 1.25
C ARG A 45 17.54 -2.85 0.87
N TYR A 46 16.63 -3.72 1.29
CA TYR A 46 15.21 -3.64 0.99
C TYR A 46 14.38 -4.17 2.17
N LEU A 47 13.31 -3.44 2.51
CA LEU A 47 12.36 -3.81 3.56
C LEU A 47 10.93 -3.64 3.06
N GLU A 48 10.16 -4.73 3.03
CA GLU A 48 8.73 -4.68 2.71
C GLU A 48 7.90 -4.30 3.94
N VAL A 49 7.43 -3.06 4.00
CA VAL A 49 6.51 -2.58 5.05
C VAL A 49 5.08 -2.67 4.54
N ARG A 50 4.19 -3.33 5.27
CA ARG A 50 2.75 -3.32 4.96
C ARG A 50 2.11 -2.05 5.52
N TYR A 51 1.32 -1.38 4.69
CA TYR A 51 0.59 -0.17 5.05
C TYR A 51 -0.40 -0.46 6.18
N GLU A 52 -1.07 -1.61 6.10
CA GLU A 52 -2.06 -2.07 7.06
C GLU A 52 -1.44 -2.29 8.45
N ASP A 53 -0.22 -2.84 8.50
CA ASP A 53 0.54 -2.96 9.76
C ASP A 53 0.98 -1.59 10.27
N LEU A 54 1.41 -0.68 9.38
CA LEU A 54 1.82 0.68 9.76
C LEU A 54 0.67 1.48 10.40
N VAL A 55 -0.54 1.42 9.82
CA VAL A 55 -1.70 2.14 10.39
C VAL A 55 -2.40 1.38 11.51
N GLY A 56 -2.23 0.05 11.57
CA GLY A 56 -2.81 -0.82 12.58
C GLY A 56 -1.98 -0.90 13.87
N SER A 57 -0.67 -1.04 13.71
CA SER A 57 0.33 -1.21 14.76
C SER A 57 1.56 -0.33 14.45
N PRO A 58 1.45 1.00 14.57
CA PRO A 58 2.49 1.92 14.10
C PRO A 58 3.82 1.78 14.84
N ARG A 59 3.80 1.66 16.17
CA ARG A 59 5.03 1.55 16.98
C ARG A 59 5.92 0.38 16.54
N PRO A 60 5.48 -0.89 16.56
CA PRO A 60 6.35 -2.00 16.15
C PRO A 60 6.76 -1.90 14.68
N THR A 61 5.89 -1.39 13.80
CA THR A 61 6.20 -1.23 12.37
C THR A 61 7.30 -0.18 12.15
N LEU A 62 7.20 0.97 12.81
CA LEU A 62 8.18 2.06 12.74
C LEU A 62 9.49 1.69 13.41
N THR A 63 9.47 0.96 14.53
CA THR A 63 10.69 0.42 15.14
C THR A 63 11.45 -0.42 14.14
N ARG A 64 10.78 -1.36 13.46
CA ARG A 64 11.41 -2.22 12.44
C ARG A 64 11.99 -1.41 11.27
N ILE A 65 11.34 -0.30 10.89
CA ILE A 65 11.85 0.60 9.84
C ILE A 65 13.12 1.30 10.31
N LEU A 66 13.11 1.90 11.50
CA LEU A 66 14.26 2.63 12.03
C LEU A 66 15.46 1.70 12.27
N ASP A 67 15.22 0.49 12.80
CA ASP A 67 16.25 -0.54 12.97
C ASP A 67 16.89 -0.92 11.63
N HIS A 68 16.08 -1.09 10.58
CA HIS A 68 16.58 -1.37 9.24
C HIS A 68 17.42 -0.22 8.66
N LEU A 69 17.06 1.03 8.99
CA LEU A 69 17.79 2.22 8.57
C LEU A 69 19.01 2.52 9.44
N GLY A 70 19.19 1.82 10.57
CA GLY A 70 20.23 2.11 11.55
C GLY A 70 20.02 3.43 12.29
N LEU A 71 18.77 3.87 12.44
CA LEU A 71 18.41 5.12 13.10
C LEU A 71 17.91 4.85 14.54
N PRO A 72 18.22 5.73 15.51
CA PRO A 72 17.68 5.61 16.86
C PRO A 72 16.16 5.85 16.87
N TRP A 73 15.48 5.23 17.85
CA TRP A 73 14.07 5.50 18.10
C TRP A 73 13.85 6.93 18.64
N ASP A 74 12.85 7.61 18.11
CA ASP A 74 12.32 8.87 18.64
C ASP A 74 10.79 8.80 18.65
N GLU A 75 10.14 9.15 19.76
CA GLU A 75 8.67 9.16 19.88
C GLU A 75 8.00 10.12 18.87
N ALA A 76 8.73 11.12 18.36
CA ALA A 76 8.23 12.06 17.35
C ALA A 76 7.72 11.36 16.08
N VAL A 77 8.23 10.17 15.73
CA VAL A 77 7.77 9.41 14.55
C VAL A 77 6.31 8.97 14.63
N LEU A 78 5.75 8.88 15.84
CA LEU A 78 4.33 8.59 16.06
C LEU A 78 3.45 9.85 16.02
N ARG A 79 4.06 11.03 16.16
CA ARG A 79 3.39 12.33 16.21
C ARG A 79 3.65 13.15 14.95
N HIS A 80 3.84 12.50 13.80
CA HIS A 80 4.21 13.17 12.56
C HIS A 80 3.24 14.30 12.16
N ALA A 81 1.96 14.22 12.55
CA ALA A 81 0.93 15.21 12.25
C ALA A 81 1.08 16.53 13.05
N GLU A 82 1.94 16.56 14.07
CA GLU A 82 2.24 17.75 14.87
C GLU A 82 3.35 18.61 14.26
N TYR A 83 4.03 18.10 13.21
CA TYR A 83 5.17 18.75 12.57
C TYR A 83 4.82 19.24 11.17
N GLU A 84 5.51 20.29 10.72
CA GLU A 84 5.43 20.72 9.32
C GLU A 84 5.96 19.63 8.39
N HIS A 85 5.21 19.34 7.34
CA HIS A 85 5.55 18.28 6.40
C HIS A 85 6.18 18.87 5.14
N ALA A 86 7.36 18.38 4.75
CA ALA A 86 8.05 18.80 3.52
C ALA A 86 7.21 18.63 2.22
N LEU A 87 6.10 17.88 2.28
CA LEU A 87 5.15 17.75 1.17
C LEU A 87 4.36 19.05 0.93
N PHE A 88 4.21 19.91 1.93
CA PHE A 88 3.56 21.22 1.81
C PHE A 88 4.48 22.27 1.16
N GLU A 89 5.79 22.01 1.10
CA GLU A 89 6.79 22.92 0.51
C GLU A 89 6.93 22.73 -1.02
N GLN A 90 6.21 21.77 -1.62
CA GLN A 90 6.32 21.47 -3.04
C GLN A 90 5.63 22.56 -3.90
N PRO A 91 6.30 23.16 -4.91
CA PRO A 91 5.78 24.29 -5.69
C PRO A 91 4.44 24.04 -6.41
N HIS A 92 4.12 22.77 -6.67
CA HIS A 92 2.91 22.35 -7.37
C HIS A 92 1.93 21.58 -6.48
N GLY A 93 2.19 21.56 -5.16
CA GLY A 93 1.48 20.73 -4.20
C GLY A 93 1.77 19.23 -4.39
N HIS A 94 1.40 18.42 -3.40
CA HIS A 94 1.48 16.97 -3.49
C HIS A 94 0.08 16.36 -3.25
N PRO A 95 -0.39 15.42 -4.08
CA PRO A 95 -1.76 14.88 -3.95
C PRO A 95 -2.05 14.21 -2.59
N ALA A 96 -1.01 13.76 -1.89
CA ALA A 96 -1.13 13.18 -0.56
C ALA A 96 -0.82 14.15 0.59
N ALA A 97 -0.49 15.42 0.33
CA ALA A 97 -0.03 16.35 1.37
C ALA A 97 -1.05 16.50 2.51
N GLU A 98 -2.31 16.79 2.17
CA GLU A 98 -3.38 16.94 3.17
C GLU A 98 -3.60 15.65 3.98
N ALA A 99 -3.55 14.49 3.32
CA ALA A 99 -3.74 13.20 3.98
C ALA A 99 -2.54 12.84 4.88
N ALA A 100 -1.32 13.14 4.45
CA ALA A 100 -0.09 12.87 5.19
C ALA A 100 0.10 13.81 6.39
N GLY A 101 -0.53 14.98 6.38
CA GLY A 101 -0.56 15.88 7.54
C GLY A 101 -1.54 15.45 8.65
N LYS A 102 -2.39 14.45 8.42
CA LYS A 102 -3.38 13.97 9.41
C LYS A 102 -2.81 12.78 10.19
N PRO A 103 -3.24 12.57 11.46
CA PRO A 103 -2.84 11.39 12.23
C PRO A 103 -3.12 10.08 11.50
N LEU A 104 -2.29 9.07 11.77
CA LEU A 104 -2.46 7.72 11.21
C LEU A 104 -3.87 7.18 11.52
N HIS A 105 -4.53 6.67 10.48
CA HIS A 105 -5.87 6.09 10.59
C HIS A 105 -6.01 4.83 9.73
N GLN A 106 -6.93 3.95 10.12
CA GLN A 106 -7.20 2.70 9.38
C GLN A 106 -8.33 2.82 8.35
N GLY A 107 -8.94 4.01 8.20
CA GLY A 107 -10.16 4.19 7.37
C GLY A 107 -10.00 3.93 5.87
N ARG A 108 -8.77 3.68 5.40
CA ARG A 108 -8.46 3.36 3.99
C ARG A 108 -8.13 1.89 3.76
N VAL A 109 -8.10 1.09 4.82
CA VAL A 109 -7.89 -0.36 4.77
C VAL A 109 -9.22 -1.02 4.40
N GLY A 110 -9.21 -1.88 3.38
CA GLY A 110 -10.37 -2.60 2.89
C GLY A 110 -11.42 -1.72 2.19
N ARG A 111 -11.06 -0.49 1.80
CA ARG A 111 -11.97 0.44 1.08
C ARG A 111 -12.44 -0.14 -0.25
N TYR A 112 -11.66 -1.03 -0.87
CA TYR A 112 -12.01 -1.67 -2.14
C TYR A 112 -13.35 -2.40 -2.09
N THR A 113 -13.75 -2.91 -0.91
CA THR A 113 -15.02 -3.62 -0.72
C THR A 113 -16.24 -2.72 -0.92
N LYS A 114 -16.08 -1.41 -0.72
CA LYS A 114 -17.12 -0.38 -0.89
C LYS A 114 -17.01 0.31 -2.24
N ASP A 115 -15.79 0.51 -2.71
CA ASP A 115 -15.49 1.37 -3.86
C ASP A 115 -15.48 0.62 -5.20
N LEU A 116 -15.21 -0.70 -5.18
CA LEU A 116 -15.16 -1.54 -6.37
C LEU A 116 -16.33 -2.52 -6.42
N THR A 117 -16.84 -2.76 -7.63
CA THR A 117 -17.82 -3.82 -7.89
C THR A 117 -17.17 -5.20 -7.78
N ARG A 118 -17.98 -6.25 -7.59
CA ARG A 118 -17.49 -7.64 -7.59
C ARG A 118 -16.74 -8.02 -8.87
N ALA A 119 -17.22 -7.54 -10.03
CA ALA A 119 -16.56 -7.77 -11.32
C ALA A 119 -15.19 -7.08 -11.40
N GLN A 120 -15.07 -5.87 -10.85
CA GLN A 120 -13.81 -5.17 -10.75
C GLN A 120 -12.82 -5.87 -9.82
N ILE A 121 -13.26 -6.31 -8.65
CA ILE A 121 -12.43 -7.08 -7.71
C ILE A 121 -11.93 -8.35 -8.39
N ALA A 122 -12.83 -9.14 -8.98
CA ALA A 122 -12.47 -10.36 -9.70
C ALA A 122 -11.49 -10.08 -10.85
N LYS A 123 -11.65 -8.97 -11.57
CA LYS A 123 -10.72 -8.57 -12.64
C LYS A 123 -9.33 -8.23 -12.11
N PHE A 124 -9.24 -7.55 -10.96
CA PHE A 124 -7.96 -7.25 -10.32
C PHE A 124 -7.27 -8.54 -9.88
N GLU A 125 -8.00 -9.43 -9.21
CA GLU A 125 -7.49 -10.70 -8.71
C GLU A 125 -7.05 -11.64 -9.85
N GLN A 126 -7.75 -11.62 -10.99
CA GLN A 126 -7.34 -12.35 -12.18
C GLN A 126 -5.95 -11.94 -12.69
N ILE A 127 -5.62 -10.64 -12.62
CA ILE A 127 -4.37 -10.09 -13.16
C ILE A 127 -3.23 -10.19 -12.14
N ALA A 128 -3.48 -9.80 -10.90
CA ALA A 128 -2.45 -9.60 -9.88
C ALA A 128 -2.59 -10.54 -8.67
N GLY A 129 -3.42 -11.58 -8.77
CA GLY A 129 -3.73 -12.51 -7.69
C GLY A 129 -2.51 -13.23 -7.12
N SER A 130 -1.53 -13.60 -7.95
CA SER A 130 -0.30 -14.25 -7.50
C SER A 130 0.48 -13.38 -6.50
N GLU A 131 0.62 -12.08 -6.78
CA GLU A 131 1.27 -11.13 -5.89
C GLU A 131 0.41 -10.81 -4.66
N LEU A 132 -0.92 -10.77 -4.79
CA LEU A 132 -1.81 -10.67 -3.63
C LEU A 132 -1.63 -11.86 -2.69
N VAL A 133 -1.47 -13.08 -3.22
CA VAL A 133 -1.18 -14.27 -2.41
C VAL A 133 0.21 -14.19 -1.79
N ARG A 134 1.25 -13.86 -2.56
CA ARG A 134 2.63 -13.72 -2.06
C ARG A 134 2.72 -12.73 -0.91
N LEU A 135 2.01 -11.61 -1.02
CA LEU A 135 1.99 -10.55 -0.01
C LEU A 135 0.97 -10.79 1.12
N GLY A 136 0.25 -11.92 1.11
CA GLY A 136 -0.69 -12.30 2.16
C GLY A 136 -1.97 -11.46 2.21
N TYR A 137 -2.42 -10.93 1.07
CA TYR A 137 -3.73 -10.26 0.89
C TYR A 137 -4.82 -11.21 0.36
N LEU A 138 -4.42 -12.35 -0.20
CA LEU A 138 -5.29 -13.46 -0.57
C LEU A 138 -4.77 -14.75 0.05
N PRO A 139 -5.67 -15.68 0.45
CA PRO A 139 -5.25 -17.00 0.86
C PRO A 139 -4.64 -17.75 -0.33
N LEU A 140 -3.68 -18.63 -0.06
CA LEU A 140 -3.26 -19.64 -1.03
C LEU A 140 -4.49 -20.46 -1.41
N ALA A 141 -4.82 -20.52 -2.70
CA ALA A 141 -5.84 -21.43 -3.17
C ALA A 141 -5.45 -22.85 -2.74
N SER A 142 -6.26 -23.50 -1.92
CA SER A 142 -6.09 -24.93 -1.67
C SER A 142 -6.23 -25.64 -3.01
N PRO A 143 -5.35 -26.59 -3.36
CA PRO A 143 -5.57 -27.39 -4.56
C PRO A 143 -6.95 -28.04 -4.41
N SER A 144 -7.84 -27.76 -5.36
CA SER A 144 -9.12 -28.43 -5.48
C SER A 144 -8.82 -29.92 -5.43
N GLY A 145 -9.28 -30.60 -4.38
CA GLY A 145 -9.22 -32.05 -4.31
C GLY A 145 -10.13 -32.59 -5.39
N ASP A 146 -9.58 -32.90 -6.56
CA ASP A 146 -10.21 -33.79 -7.51
C ASP A 146 -10.24 -35.18 -6.84
N ALA A 147 -11.45 -35.60 -6.46
CA ALA A 147 -11.81 -36.96 -6.12
C ALA A 147 -12.72 -37.50 -7.23
#